data_AF-A0A5N6MPR0-F1
#
_entry.id   AF-A0A5N6MPR0-F1
#
_cell.length_a   1.000
_cell.length_b   1.000
_cell.length_c   1.000
_cell.angle_alpha   90.00
_cell.angle_beta   90.00
_cell.angle_gamma   90.00
#
_symmetry.space_group_name_H-M   'P 1'
#
loop_
_entity.id
_entity.type
_entity.pdbx_description
1 polymer ?
#
loop_
_entity_poly.entity_id
_entity_poly.type
_entity_poly.pdbx_seq_one_letter_code
_entity_poly.pdbx_strand_id
1 'polypeptide(L)'
;MQIADKGRIGIKMLYSSLLLVHILGLLVVVYGDGGLVNSSQLEMFVDEIPDMPRTKGYDVVHGVPVSKTLKITMFQKYWATQESVHSVIND
;
A
#
# COMPACT_ATOMS: atom_id res chain seq x y z
N MET A 1 15.38 63.96 -11.92
CA MET A 1 14.34 63.42 -11.03
C MET A 1 14.09 61.94 -11.34
N GLN A 2 15.07 61.05 -11.11
CA GLN A 2 14.94 59.59 -11.37
C GLN A 2 15.55 58.74 -10.24
N ILE A 3 16.31 59.34 -9.32
CA ILE A 3 17.05 58.64 -8.26
C ILE A 3 16.10 58.25 -7.10
N ALA A 4 15.11 59.09 -6.80
CA ALA A 4 14.14 58.86 -5.73
C ALA A 4 13.16 57.71 -6.03
N ASP A 5 12.85 57.45 -7.31
CA ASP A 5 11.92 56.39 -7.71
C ASP A 5 12.58 55.00 -7.67
N LYS A 6 13.85 54.93 -8.06
CA LYS A 6 14.67 53.69 -8.05
C LYS A 6 14.82 53.10 -6.64
N GLY A 7 14.98 53.95 -5.62
CA GLY A 7 15.03 53.52 -4.22
C GLY A 7 13.69 52.99 -3.68
N ARG A 8 12.57 53.58 -4.13
CA ARG A 8 11.21 53.19 -3.72
C ARG A 8 10.82 51.80 -4.23
N ILE A 9 11.25 51.47 -5.45
CA ILE A 9 11.05 50.15 -6.08
C ILE A 9 11.93 49.09 -5.39
N GLY A 10 13.17 49.44 -5.05
CA GLY A 10 14.09 48.56 -4.33
C GLY A 10 13.56 48.12 -2.95
N ILE A 11 12.98 49.05 -2.18
CA ILE A 11 12.41 48.75 -0.86
C ILE A 11 11.22 47.77 -0.95
N LYS A 12 10.35 47.94 -1.95
CA LYS A 12 9.23 47.01 -2.19
C LYS A 12 9.72 45.62 -2.61
N MET A 13 10.77 45.56 -3.41
CA MET A 13 11.38 44.31 -3.84
C MET A 13 12.02 43.56 -2.66
N LEU A 14 12.68 44.28 -1.74
CA LEU A 14 13.24 43.73 -0.51
C LEU A 14 12.16 43.19 0.43
N TYR A 15 11.05 43.91 0.61
CA TYR A 15 9.95 43.41 1.45
C TYR A 15 9.29 42.16 0.86
N SER A 16 9.10 42.14 -0.47
CA SER A 16 8.53 41.01 -1.19
C SER A 16 9.40 39.74 -1.07
N SER A 17 10.73 39.88 -1.21
CA SER A 17 11.63 38.74 -1.07
C SER A 17 11.69 38.20 0.35
N LEU A 18 11.67 39.08 1.36
CA LEU A 18 11.59 38.66 2.78
C LEU A 18 10.29 37.91 3.08
N LEU A 19 9.17 38.37 2.54
CA LEU A 19 7.87 37.72 2.68
C LEU A 19 7.85 36.35 1.99
N LEU A 20 8.43 36.24 0.80
CA LEU A 20 8.56 34.98 0.08
C LEU A 20 9.38 33.95 0.86
N VAL A 21 10.52 34.36 1.42
CA VAL A 21 11.38 33.47 2.24
C VAL A 21 10.65 32.99 3.49
N HIS A 22 9.85 33.86 4.13
CA HIS A 22 9.04 33.45 5.29
C HIS A 22 7.98 32.40 4.93
N ILE A 23 7.27 32.58 3.81
CA ILE A 23 6.25 31.64 3.36
C ILE A 23 6.89 30.29 3.00
N LEU A 24 8.03 30.31 2.31
CA LEU A 24 8.79 29.09 1.99
C LEU A 24 9.30 28.39 3.26
N GLY A 25 9.78 29.14 4.25
CA GLY A 25 10.19 28.59 5.55
C GLY A 25 9.03 27.92 6.29
N LEU A 26 7.86 28.56 6.32
CA LEU A 26 6.64 27.99 6.90
C LEU A 26 6.20 26.72 6.17
N LEU A 27 6.29 26.69 4.84
CA LEU A 27 5.97 25.50 4.04
C LEU A 27 6.86 24.31 4.43
N VAL A 28 8.17 24.53 4.60
CA VAL A 28 9.11 23.48 5.01
C VAL A 28 8.81 22.96 6.41
N VAL A 29 8.41 23.83 7.36
CA VAL A 29 8.03 23.40 8.71
C VAL A 29 6.74 22.58 8.72
N VAL A 30 5.75 22.94 7.90
CA VAL A 30 4.45 22.24 7.85
C VAL A 30 4.54 20.90 7.11
N TYR A 31 5.33 20.82 6.04
CA TYR A 31 5.41 19.62 5.18
C TYR A 31 6.69 18.80 5.40
N GLY A 32 7.62 19.28 6.22
CA GLY A 32 8.88 18.58 6.52
C GLY A 32 8.70 17.33 7.38
N ASP A 33 7.54 17.18 8.03
CA ASP A 33 7.15 15.95 8.71
C ASP A 33 6.38 15.03 7.76
N GLY A 34 7.02 14.67 6.63
CA GLY A 34 6.63 13.51 5.83
C GLY A 34 7.05 12.22 6.53
N GLY A 35 6.82 12.14 7.84
CA GLY A 35 7.23 11.06 8.71
C GLY A 35 6.87 9.72 8.08
N LEU A 36 7.90 8.90 7.86
CA LEU A 36 7.75 7.51 7.43
C LEU A 36 6.72 6.87 8.35
N VAL A 37 5.54 6.55 7.81
CA VAL A 37 4.49 5.83 8.54
C VAL A 37 5.13 4.59 9.12
N ASN A 38 5.06 4.44 10.44
CA ASN A 38 5.68 3.32 11.12
C ASN A 38 5.00 2.05 10.61
N SER A 39 5.78 1.06 10.17
CA SER A 39 5.26 -0.22 9.68
C SER A 39 4.33 -0.91 10.69
N SER A 40 4.45 -0.59 11.99
CA SER A 40 3.54 -1.08 13.04
C SER A 40 2.13 -0.49 12.99
N GLN A 41 1.91 0.60 12.25
CA GLN A 41 0.60 1.22 12.04
C GLN A 41 -0.15 0.62 10.84
N LEU A 42 0.50 -0.28 10.08
CA LEU A 42 -0.11 -0.99 8.98
C LEU A 42 -0.82 -2.21 9.55
N GLU A 43 -2.15 -2.16 9.59
CA GLU A 43 -3.00 -3.29 9.99
C GLU A 43 -2.79 -4.45 9.00
N MET A 44 -2.09 -5.51 9.46
CA MET A 44 -1.86 -6.69 8.64
C MET A 44 -3.10 -7.58 8.72
N PHE A 45 -3.97 -7.47 7.72
CA PHE A 45 -5.05 -8.43 7.51
C PHE A 45 -4.46 -9.78 7.11
N VAL A 46 -4.15 -10.61 8.11
CA VAL A 46 -3.81 -12.01 7.90
C VAL A 46 -5.11 -12.78 8.07
N ASP A 47 -5.77 -13.09 6.95
CA ASP A 47 -6.85 -14.07 6.96
C ASP A 47 -6.32 -15.40 7.50
N GLU A 48 -7.13 -16.07 8.31
CA GLU A 48 -6.79 -17.41 8.80
C GLU A 48 -6.53 -18.33 7.60
N ILE A 49 -5.31 -18.86 7.51
CA ILE A 49 -4.94 -19.78 6.44
C ILE A 49 -5.81 -21.04 6.60
N PRO A 50 -6.67 -21.36 5.61
CA PRO A 50 -7.53 -22.53 5.71
C PRO A 50 -6.69 -23.81 5.76
N ASP A 51 -7.20 -24.83 6.46
CA ASP A 51 -6.50 -26.10 6.59
C ASP A 51 -6.24 -26.73 5.21
N MET A 52 -4.95 -26.86 4.87
CA MET A 52 -4.53 -27.35 3.57
C MET A 52 -4.73 -28.87 3.52
N PRO A 53 -5.44 -29.43 2.52
CA PRO A 53 -5.59 -30.88 2.41
C PRO A 53 -4.22 -31.54 2.20
N ARG A 54 -3.75 -32.28 3.20
CA ARG A 54 -2.48 -33.00 3.16
C ARG A 54 -2.67 -34.31 2.41
N THR A 55 -1.89 -34.52 1.35
CA THR A 55 -1.86 -35.80 0.62
C THR A 55 -0.54 -36.52 0.87
N LYS A 56 -0.59 -37.83 1.10
CA LYS A 56 0.62 -38.66 1.22
C LYS A 56 1.23 -38.85 -0.17
N GLY A 57 2.49 -38.44 -0.35
CA GLY A 57 3.23 -38.57 -1.61
C GLY A 57 3.74 -39.99 -1.91
N TYR A 58 3.46 -40.96 -1.04
CA TYR A 58 3.88 -42.35 -1.18
C TYR A 58 2.76 -43.30 -0.77
N ASP A 59 2.84 -44.52 -1.25
CA ASP A 59 2.06 -45.67 -0.80
C ASP A 59 2.98 -46.73 -0.19
N VAL A 60 2.45 -47.68 0.57
CA VAL A 60 3.23 -48.78 1.17
C VAL A 60 2.72 -50.09 0.60
N VAL A 61 3.53 -50.71 -0.26
CA VAL A 61 3.21 -52.00 -0.88
C VAL A 61 4.20 -53.03 -0.32
N HIS A 62 3.67 -54.07 0.32
CA HIS A 62 4.46 -55.10 1.01
C HIS A 62 5.51 -54.56 2.01
N GLY A 63 5.19 -53.45 2.68
CA GLY A 63 6.08 -52.82 3.68
C GLY A 63 7.15 -51.91 3.09
N VAL A 64 7.22 -51.75 1.77
CA VAL A 64 8.16 -50.87 1.08
C VAL A 64 7.43 -49.60 0.60
N PRO A 65 7.96 -48.39 0.87
CA PRO A 65 7.37 -47.15 0.37
C PRO A 65 7.61 -47.03 -1.14
N VAL A 66 6.53 -46.85 -1.89
CA VAL A 66 6.54 -46.62 -3.34
C VAL A 66 5.99 -45.24 -3.65
N SER A 67 6.55 -44.57 -4.66
CA SER A 67 6.10 -43.24 -5.08
C SER A 67 4.64 -43.26 -5.51
N LYS A 68 3.83 -42.30 -5.06
CA LYS A 68 2.43 -42.18 -5.47
C LYS A 68 2.32 -41.22 -6.66
N THR A 69 1.67 -41.66 -7.74
CA THR A 69 1.37 -40.79 -8.89
C THR A 69 0.31 -39.76 -8.49
N LEU A 70 0.69 -38.48 -8.46
CA LEU A 70 -0.23 -37.37 -8.25
C LEU A 70 -0.83 -36.93 -9.59
N LYS A 71 -2.11 -37.24 -9.82
CA LYS A 71 -2.85 -36.75 -10.98
C LYS A 71 -3.58 -35.46 -10.61
N ILE A 72 -2.96 -34.31 -10.90
CA ILE A 72 -3.60 -33.00 -10.75
C ILE A 72 -4.44 -32.75 -12.01
N THR A 73 -5.76 -32.71 -11.86
CA THR A 73 -6.68 -32.31 -12.93
C THR A 73 -7.20 -30.91 -12.65
N MET A 74 -7.40 -30.11 -13.68
CA MET A 74 -8.07 -28.82 -13.56
C MET A 74 -9.57 -29.07 -13.41
N PHE A 75 -10.12 -28.86 -12.21
CA PHE A 75 -11.55 -28.79 -11.98
C PHE A 75 -11.96 -27.31 -11.94
N GLN A 76 -12.99 -26.93 -12.71
CA GLN A 76 -13.53 -25.58 -12.64
C GLN A 76 -14.26 -25.39 -11.32
N LYS A 77 -13.58 -24.75 -10.37
CA LYS A 77 -14.17 -24.30 -9.12
C LYS A 77 -14.48 -22.81 -9.22
N TYR A 78 -15.75 -22.46 -9.08
CA TYR A 78 -16.15 -21.08 -8.86
C TYR A 78 -15.93 -20.75 -7.38
N TRP A 79 -15.15 -19.71 -7.12
CA TRP A 79 -14.97 -19.19 -5.78
C TRP A 79 -16.00 -18.09 -5.55
N ALA A 80 -16.84 -18.23 -4.53
CA ALA A 80 -17.69 -17.13 -4.10
C ALA A 80 -16.79 -16.09 -3.42
N THR A 81 -16.69 -14.91 -4.01
CA THR A 81 -16.19 -13.73 -3.29
C THR A 81 -17.34 -13.19 -2.44
N GLN A 82 -17.05 -12.41 -1.38
CA GLN A 82 -18.09 -11.89 -0.47
C GLN A 82 -19.22 -11.13 -1.21
N GLU A 83 -18.91 -10.50 -2.35
CA GLU A 83 -19.87 -9.83 -3.22
C GLU A 83 -20.88 -10.79 -3.88
N SER A 84 -20.45 -12.00 -4.24
CA SER A 84 -21.30 -13.02 -4.90
C SER A 84 -22.28 -13.73 -3.96
N VAL A 85 -22.09 -13.64 -2.63
CA VAL A 85 -23.02 -14.27 -1.66
C VAL A 85 -24.27 -13.40 -1.46
N HIS A 86 -24.13 -12.07 -1.60
CA HIS A 86 -25.25 -11.15 -1.40
C HIS A 86 -26.27 -11.16 -2.55
N SER A 87 -25.85 -11.54 -3.77
CA SER A 87 -26.74 -11.62 -4.93
C SER A 87 -27.54 -12.91 -5.02
N VAL A 88 -27.17 -13.97 -4.28
CA VAL A 88 -27.88 -15.28 -4.31
C VAL A 88 -28.98 -15.37 -3.26
N ILE A 89 -28.95 -14.52 -2.22
CA ILE A 89 -29.97 -14.50 -1.16
C ILE A 89 -31.16 -13.59 -1.51
N ASN A 90 -31.02 -12.75 -2.54
CA ASN A 90 -32.03 -11.78 -2.97
C ASN A 90 -32.77 -12.17 -4.27
N ASP A 91 -32.60 -13.41 -4.74
CA ASP A 91 -33.39 -14.03 -5.83
C ASP A 91 -34.24 -15.18 -5.30
#